data_AF-A0A8H2XJR9-F1
#
_entry.id   AF-A0A8H2XJR9-F1
#
_cell.length_a   1.000
_cell.length_b   1.000
_cell.length_c   1.000
_cell.angle_alpha   90.00
_cell.angle_beta   90.00
_cell.angle_gamma   90.00
#
_symmetry.space_group_name_H-M   'P 1'
#
loop_
_entity.id
_entity.type
_entity.pdbx_description
1 polymer ?
#
loop_
_entity_poly.entity_id
_entity_poly.type
_entity_poly.pdbx_seq_one_letter_code
_entity_poly.pdbx_strand_id
1 'polypeptide(L)'
;MWEIWTNGLYKSTIHRVIHRGTDSRVSVPFFFEPNFDAVVEPLPAALRLPEVQGKTEEKYKSVVYGDFLYKKVSNNFALGKGQYD
;
A
#
# COMPACT_ATOMS: atom_id res chain seq x y z
N MET A 1 -2.62 1.95 0.36
CA MET A 1 -3.96 2.27 -0.21
C MET A 1 -3.88 3.15 -1.45
N TRP A 2 -3.05 4.19 -1.46
CA TRP A 2 -2.86 5.09 -2.61
C TRP A 2 -2.60 4.42 -3.96
N GLU A 3 -1.82 3.33 -4.01
CA GLU A 3 -1.59 2.62 -5.26
C GLU A 3 -2.88 2.04 -5.86
N ILE A 4 -3.78 1.50 -5.03
CA ILE A 4 -5.11 1.03 -5.47
C ILE A 4 -5.95 2.22 -5.91
N TRP A 5 -6.01 3.25 -5.06
CA TRP A 5 -6.86 4.44 -5.26
C TRP A 5 -6.52 5.20 -6.56
N THR A 6 -5.26 5.17 -6.97
CA THR A 6 -4.77 5.83 -8.19
C THR A 6 -4.61 4.90 -9.39
N ASN A 7 -5.19 3.69 -9.32
CA ASN A 7 -5.03 2.63 -10.32
C ASN A 7 -3.55 2.36 -10.70
N GLY A 8 -2.64 2.53 -9.76
CA GLY A 8 -1.23 2.27 -9.95
C GLY A 8 -0.39 3.42 -10.49
N LEU A 9 -0.93 4.63 -10.64
CA LEU A 9 -0.13 5.82 -10.96
C LEU A 9 0.92 6.08 -9.87
N TYR A 10 0.53 6.01 -8.60
CA TYR A 10 1.45 6.15 -7.46
C TYR A 10 1.81 4.77 -6.90
N LYS A 11 3.08 4.39 -7.04
CA LYS A 11 3.59 3.07 -6.63
C LYS A 11 3.99 3.03 -5.17
N SER A 12 3.53 2.00 -4.46
CA SER A 12 3.99 1.67 -3.11
C SER A 12 5.35 0.99 -3.20
N THR A 13 6.42 1.76 -2.95
CA THR A 13 7.80 1.28 -3.06
C THR A 13 8.21 0.42 -1.86
N ILE A 14 8.92 -0.68 -2.13
CA ILE A 14 9.60 -1.47 -1.10
C ILE A 14 10.76 -0.66 -0.53
N HIS A 15 10.88 -0.60 0.80
CA HIS A 15 11.96 0.11 1.47
C HIS A 15 12.43 -0.66 2.71
N ARG A 16 13.72 -0.52 3.04
CA ARG A 16 14.37 -1.14 4.20
C ARG A 16 15.28 -0.12 4.88
N VAL A 17 15.30 -0.14 6.21
CA VAL A 17 16.28 0.61 7.01
C VAL A 17 17.51 -0.25 7.23
N ILE A 18 18.70 0.27 6.91
CA ILE A 18 19.99 -0.35 7.23
C ILE A 18 20.76 0.63 8.11
N HIS A 19 20.95 0.26 9.37
CA HIS A 19 21.78 1.03 10.29
C HIS A 19 23.25 0.59 10.16
N ARG A 20 24.16 1.54 9.89
CA ARG A 20 25.61 1.30 9.70
C ARG A 20 26.51 2.13 10.63
N GLY A 21 25.92 2.87 11.56
CA GLY A 21 26.65 3.77 12.46
C GLY A 21 27.11 3.05 13.72
N THR A 22 27.95 3.73 14.51
CA THR A 22 28.34 3.30 15.87
C THR A 22 27.37 3.80 16.93
N ASP A 23 26.61 4.87 16.64
CA ASP A 23 25.67 5.51 17.56
C ASP A 23 24.22 5.11 17.26
N SER A 24 23.33 5.28 18.24
CA SER A 24 21.92 4.93 18.10
C SER A 24 21.19 5.78 17.03
N ARG A 25 20.27 5.14 16.30
CA ARG A 25 19.35 5.81 15.36
C ARG A 25 17.91 5.62 15.80
N VAL A 26 17.21 6.74 16.03
CA VAL A 26 15.78 6.76 16.39
C VAL A 26 14.97 7.33 15.21
N SER A 27 13.80 6.75 14.94
CA SER A 27 12.82 7.27 13.97
C SER A 27 11.40 7.10 14.48
N VAL A 28 10.57 8.12 14.29
CA VAL A 28 9.16 8.13 14.71
C VAL A 28 8.29 8.34 13.46
N PRO A 29 7.92 7.27 12.73
CA PRO A 29 7.10 7.42 11.54
C PRO A 29 5.64 7.70 11.90
N PHE A 30 4.99 8.53 11.07
CA PHE A 30 3.55 8.74 11.09
C PHE A 30 2.94 8.10 9.84
N PHE A 31 1.84 7.38 10.02
CA PHE A 31 1.09 6.75 8.93
C PHE A 31 -0.32 7.34 8.90
N PHE A 32 -0.67 7.95 7.76
CA PHE A 32 -2.04 8.42 7.51
C PHE A 32 -2.76 7.41 6.62
N GLU A 33 -3.84 6.86 7.15
CA GLU A 33 -4.53 5.71 6.56
C GLU A 33 -6.04 5.95 6.54
N PRO A 34 -6.80 5.25 5.68
CA PRO A 34 -8.26 5.33 5.66
C PRO A 34 -8.92 4.85 6.95
N ASN A 35 -10.21 5.15 7.10
CA ASN A 35 -11.05 4.54 8.13
C ASN A 35 -11.10 3.01 7.94
N PHE A 36 -11.31 2.28 9.03
CA PHE A 36 -11.26 0.81 9.03
C PHE A 36 -12.28 0.16 8.06
N ASP A 37 -13.46 0.74 7.93
CA ASP A 37 -14.55 0.29 7.06
C ASP A 37 -14.53 0.93 5.67
N ALA A 38 -13.53 1.79 5.37
CA ALA A 38 -13.47 2.49 4.10
C ALA A 38 -13.29 1.52 2.93
N VAL A 39 -14.13 1.68 1.90
CA VAL A 39 -13.98 1.02 0.60
C VAL A 39 -13.01 1.83 -0.26
N VAL A 40 -11.91 1.21 -0.65
CA VAL A 40 -10.86 1.81 -1.49
C VAL A 40 -10.88 1.14 -2.85
N GLU A 41 -11.18 1.92 -3.89
CA GLU A 41 -11.23 1.47 -5.28
C GLU A 41 -10.62 2.50 -6.23
N PRO A 42 -10.17 2.12 -7.43
CA PRO A 42 -9.63 3.07 -8.40
C PRO A 42 -10.55 4.29 -8.62
N LEU A 43 -10.02 5.49 -8.41
CA LEU A 43 -10.77 6.72 -8.61
C LEU A 43 -11.19 6.87 -10.08
N PRO A 44 -12.43 7.30 -10.37
CA PRO A 44 -12.85 7.59 -11.75
C PRO A 44 -11.94 8.60 -12.45
N ALA A 45 -11.39 9.57 -11.72
CA ALA A 45 -10.42 10.52 -12.26
C ALA A 45 -9.09 9.85 -12.64
N ALA A 46 -8.61 8.89 -11.84
CA ALA A 46 -7.39 8.15 -12.14
C ALA A 46 -7.55 7.25 -13.37
N LEU A 47 -8.72 6.65 -13.57
CA LEU A 47 -9.05 5.84 -14.75
C LEU A 47 -9.09 6.66 -16.05
N ARG A 48 -9.28 7.97 -15.98
CA ARG A 48 -9.34 8.88 -17.14
C ARG A 48 -7.97 9.43 -17.55
N LEU A 49 -6.92 9.17 -16.80
CA LEU A 49 -5.60 9.72 -17.09
C LEU A 49 -4.96 9.02 -18.31
N PRO A 50 -4.32 9.75 -19.25
CA PRO A 50 -3.65 9.18 -20.41
C PRO A 50 -2.62 8.10 -20.07
N GLU A 51 -1.89 8.29 -18.96
CA GLU A 51 -0.88 7.36 -18.43
C GLU A 51 -1.49 6.01 -18.01
N VAL A 52 -2.80 6.00 -17.75
CA VAL A 52 -3.61 4.85 -17.37
C VAL A 52 -4.44 4.35 -18.58
N GLN A 53 -4.89 5.24 -19.47
CA GLN A 53 -5.78 4.96 -20.61
C GLN A 53 -5.20 4.11 -21.76
N GLY A 54 -3.92 3.72 -21.72
CA GLY A 54 -3.34 2.73 -22.64
C GLY A 54 -3.41 1.27 -22.13
N LYS A 55 -3.91 1.06 -20.91
CA LYS A 55 -4.04 -0.23 -20.24
C LYS A 55 -5.48 -0.33 -19.77
N THR A 56 -6.38 -0.67 -20.68
CA THR A 56 -7.85 -0.58 -20.58
C THR A 56 -8.50 -1.44 -19.49
N GLU A 57 -7.75 -1.91 -18.49
CA GLU A 57 -8.27 -2.76 -17.43
C GLU A 57 -8.04 -2.11 -16.06
N GLU A 58 -9.07 -2.20 -15.22
CA GLU A 58 -8.94 -1.97 -13.79
C GLU A 58 -7.87 -2.91 -13.23
N LYS A 59 -6.69 -2.35 -12.93
CA LYS A 59 -5.56 -3.15 -12.47
C LYS A 59 -5.78 -3.65 -11.03
N TYR A 60 -6.55 -2.90 -10.25
CA TYR A 60 -6.83 -3.20 -8.86
C TYR A 60 -8.33 -3.31 -8.65
N LYS A 61 -8.74 -4.30 -7.87
CA LYS A 61 -10.13 -4.46 -7.40
C LYS A 61 -10.38 -3.55 -6.21
N SER A 62 -11.66 -3.26 -5.97
CA SER A 62 -12.13 -2.62 -4.73
C SER A 62 -11.78 -3.46 -3.50
N VAL A 63 -11.39 -2.81 -2.40
CA VAL A 63 -10.94 -3.44 -1.16
C VAL A 63 -11.43 -2.65 0.05
N VAL A 64 -11.95 -3.33 1.08
CA VAL A 64 -12.21 -2.74 2.39
C VAL A 64 -10.88 -2.62 3.16
N TYR A 65 -10.56 -1.44 3.67
CA TYR A 65 -9.25 -1.16 4.28
C TYR A 65 -8.94 -2.07 5.49
N GLY A 66 -9.92 -2.32 6.36
CA GLY A 66 -9.77 -3.16 7.54
C GLY A 66 -9.36 -4.59 7.20
N ASP A 67 -9.98 -5.18 6.17
CA ASP A 67 -9.63 -6.53 5.69
C ASP A 67 -8.20 -6.58 5.14
N PHE A 68 -7.83 -5.55 4.36
CA PHE A 68 -6.46 -5.42 3.85
C PHE A 68 -5.44 -5.30 4.98
N LEU A 69 -5.72 -4.44 5.97
CA LEU A 69 -4.84 -4.22 7.11
C LEU A 69 -4.68 -5.49 7.94
N TYR A 70 -5.80 -6.16 8.25
CA TYR A 70 -5.78 -7.41 9.02
C TYR A 70 -4.97 -8.49 8.32
N LYS A 71 -5.17 -8.67 7.00
CA LYS A 71 -4.38 -9.61 6.19
C LYS A 71 -2.89 -9.26 6.21
N LYS A 72 -2.55 -7.97 6.03
CA LYS A 72 -1.16 -7.50 6.02
C LYS A 72 -0.46 -7.71 7.36
N VAL A 73 -1.10 -7.34 8.47
CA VAL A 73 -0.57 -7.52 9.82
C VAL A 73 -0.43 -9.01 10.15
N SER A 74 -1.45 -9.82 9.84
CA SER A 74 -1.40 -11.27 10.09
C SER A 74 -0.26 -11.95 9.34
N ASN A 75 -0.06 -11.60 8.06
CA ASN A 75 1.04 -12.13 7.25
C ASN A 75 2.42 -11.69 7.77
N ASN A 76 2.55 -10.46 8.27
CA ASN A 76 3.83 -9.94 8.72
C ASN A 76 4.25 -10.44 10.11
N PHE A 77 3.29 -10.72 10.99
CA PHE A 77 3.58 -10.95 12.42
C PHE A 77 3.08 -12.30 12.97
N ALA A 78 2.01 -12.87 12.42
CA ALA A 78 1.32 -14.01 13.05
C ALA A 78 1.52 -15.35 12.32
N LEU A 79 1.64 -15.36 10.99
CA LEU A 79 1.56 -16.58 10.18
C LEU A 79 2.66 -16.60 9.09
N GLY A 80 3.88 -17.01 9.48
CA GLY A 80 4.97 -17.62 8.69
C GLY A 80 5.26 -17.21 7.22
N LYS A 81 6.56 -16.96 6.94
CA LYS A 81 7.19 -16.41 5.72
C LYS A 81 6.57 -15.09 5.29
N GLY A 82 7.15 -14.00 5.79
CA GLY A 82 6.86 -12.66 5.34
C GLY A 82 6.90 -12.60 3.81
N GLN A 83 6.01 -11.81 3.21
CA GLN A 83 5.94 -11.62 1.75
C GLN A 83 7.29 -11.19 1.12
N TYR A 84 8.24 -10.77 1.94
CA TYR A 84 9.54 -10.23 1.58
C TYR A 84 10.72 -10.94 2.28
N ASP A 85 10.49 -12.11 2.88
CA ASP A 85 11.54 -13.00 3.39
C ASP A 85 12.32 -13.69 2.26
#